data_AF-A0A0H1R5B8-F1
#
_entry.id   AF-A0A0H1R5B8-F1
#
_cell.length_a   1.000
_cell.length_b   1.000
_cell.length_c   1.000
_cell.angle_alpha   90.00
_cell.angle_beta   90.00
_cell.angle_gamma   90.00
#
_symmetry.space_group_name_H-M   'P 1'
#
loop_
_entity.id
_entity.type
_entity.pdbx_description
1 polymer ?
#
loop_
_entity_poly.entity_id
_entity_poly.type
_entity_poly.pdbx_seq_one_letter_code
_entity_poly.pdbx_strand_id
1 'polypeptide(L)'
;MQSSTAAEVRPLTGFACRDGRESLVFGERVDGTMAHISEVTSGLECNCVCPGCGTRLVARKGNKQDHHFGHHGVEDGRPCQTGPETALHKFAKEVLARRLELELPPLVIGEGHSRWVGYPGGTYHFDAALLESKLGAIVPDVIVRKGDRHLLVEFLVTHACDEAKIARIGAMDVAAIEIDLSGLPRDTSRADLEEAILTTAPRKWLHNPKLRAAQAEREKRCRERDQVLAQAAAPLRRAYVAACAEIRSMRTSCPAYDRIVGRHLAYAVGIEVPGIGCFTVPPRDWQALILADAMDIAASGGKGLITTAGAMRKIRQRGWLRRRFSGLTEAEAAAIRADGTSFDHPANAVAAWATTLSRLGILLPAGAEDRWIVWQLTAGQMRGHQTSKRL
;
A
#
# COMPACT_ATOMS: atom_id res chain seq x y z
N MET A 1 -20.94 12.51 -31.48
CA MET A 1 -21.90 11.73 -30.68
C MET A 1 -21.43 11.73 -29.25
N GLN A 2 -22.36 11.99 -28.34
CA GLN A 2 -22.14 12.50 -26.99
C GLN A 2 -21.37 11.55 -26.07
N SER A 3 -20.47 12.16 -25.30
CA SER A 3 -19.89 11.65 -24.07
C SER A 3 -21.00 11.38 -23.05
N SER A 4 -21.10 10.14 -22.57
CA SER A 4 -21.93 9.78 -21.43
C SER A 4 -21.01 9.55 -20.23
N THR A 5 -20.87 10.58 -19.41
CA THR A 5 -20.30 10.51 -18.07
C THR A 5 -21.26 9.71 -17.20
N ALA A 6 -20.83 8.52 -16.76
CA ALA A 6 -21.52 7.77 -15.72
C ALA A 6 -21.50 8.61 -14.44
N ALA A 7 -22.67 9.08 -14.02
CA ALA A 7 -22.86 9.73 -12.74
C ALA A 7 -22.59 8.69 -11.63
N GLU A 8 -21.53 8.93 -10.87
CA GLU A 8 -21.23 8.21 -9.63
C GLU A 8 -22.41 8.38 -8.66
N VAL A 9 -23.17 7.31 -8.45
CA VAL A 9 -24.22 7.26 -7.43
C VAL A 9 -23.52 7.20 -6.07
N ARG A 10 -23.43 8.34 -5.40
CA ARG A 10 -22.98 8.42 -4.01
C ARG A 10 -23.95 7.61 -3.13
N PRO A 11 -23.48 6.71 -2.25
CA PRO A 11 -24.36 6.03 -1.33
C PRO A 11 -24.99 7.06 -0.39
N LEU A 12 -26.33 7.09 -0.34
CA LEU A 12 -27.08 7.83 0.67
C LEU A 12 -26.63 7.33 2.05
N THR A 13 -26.17 8.25 2.90
CA THR A 13 -25.73 7.99 4.28
C THR A 13 -26.80 7.22 5.05
N GLY A 14 -26.38 6.44 6.05
CA GLY A 14 -27.31 5.70 6.91
C GLY A 14 -28.41 6.61 7.46
N PHE A 15 -28.07 7.87 7.77
CA PHE A 15 -28.99 8.88 8.31
C PHE A 15 -29.75 9.73 7.26
N ALA A 16 -29.50 9.61 5.96
CA ALA A 16 -30.26 10.30 4.90
C ALA A 16 -31.60 9.60 4.58
N CYS A 17 -32.66 10.39 4.39
CA CYS A 17 -34.04 9.91 4.19
C CYS A 17 -34.17 8.99 2.97
N ARG A 18 -34.08 7.67 3.20
CA ARG A 18 -34.56 6.67 2.24
C ARG A 18 -36.09 6.59 2.31
N ASP A 19 -36.72 6.49 1.14
CA ASP A 19 -38.14 6.17 0.94
C ASP A 19 -39.17 7.21 1.38
N GLY A 20 -38.79 8.48 1.50
CA GLY A 20 -39.76 9.56 1.74
C GLY A 20 -40.46 9.49 3.11
N ARG A 21 -39.94 8.70 4.05
CA ARG A 21 -40.48 8.59 5.41
C ARG A 21 -39.51 9.19 6.43
N GLU A 22 -40.03 10.10 7.24
CA GLU A 22 -39.32 10.68 8.39
C GLU A 22 -39.02 9.60 9.42
N SER A 23 -37.74 9.33 9.65
CA SER A 23 -37.31 8.53 10.80
C SER A 23 -36.19 9.27 11.50
N LEU A 24 -36.58 10.07 12.50
CA LEU A 24 -35.69 10.83 13.37
C LEU A 24 -35.64 10.08 14.72
N VAL A 25 -34.45 9.69 15.20
CA VAL A 25 -34.32 8.94 16.47
C VAL A 25 -33.98 9.82 17.68
N PHE A 26 -33.63 11.09 17.43
CA PHE A 26 -33.31 12.06 18.47
C PHE A 26 -34.16 13.32 18.35
N GLY A 27 -34.63 13.81 19.50
CA GLY A 27 -35.27 15.11 19.64
C GLY A 27 -34.52 15.98 20.63
N GLU A 28 -34.57 17.29 20.44
CA GLU A 28 -33.98 18.26 21.37
C GLU A 28 -35.00 18.66 22.43
N ARG A 29 -34.64 18.55 23.71
CA ARG A 29 -35.46 18.96 24.85
C ARG A 29 -35.43 20.47 25.02
N VAL A 30 -36.31 20.99 25.86
CA VAL A 30 -36.40 22.43 26.18
C VAL A 30 -35.11 22.99 26.79
N ASP A 31 -34.34 22.15 27.49
CA ASP A 31 -33.04 22.51 28.09
C ASP A 31 -31.87 22.41 27.09
N GLY A 32 -32.13 22.06 25.83
CA GLY A 32 -31.13 21.90 24.78
C GLY A 32 -30.45 20.54 24.75
N THR A 33 -30.78 19.61 25.66
CA THR A 33 -30.21 18.26 25.67
C THR A 33 -30.87 17.34 24.64
N MET A 34 -30.11 16.38 24.13
CA MET A 34 -30.60 15.42 23.13
C MET A 34 -31.25 14.20 23.81
N ALA A 35 -32.52 13.97 23.48
CA ALA A 35 -33.30 12.82 23.92
C ALA A 35 -33.39 11.76 22.82
N HIS A 36 -33.04 10.52 23.15
CA HIS A 36 -33.29 9.39 22.25
C HIS A 36 -34.77 8.98 22.34
N ILE A 37 -35.34 8.49 21.24
CA ILE A 37 -36.75 8.07 21.19
C ILE A 37 -37.09 7.02 22.25
N SER A 38 -36.15 6.17 22.65
CA SER A 38 -36.36 5.19 23.72
C SER A 38 -36.65 5.82 25.09
N GLU A 39 -36.19 7.05 25.35
CA GLU A 39 -36.21 7.71 26.67
C GLU A 39 -37.43 8.60 26.92
N VAL A 40 -38.24 8.86 25.90
CA VAL A 40 -39.39 9.76 26.00
C VAL A 40 -40.71 8.98 26.06
N THR A 41 -41.72 9.56 26.68
CA THR A 41 -43.09 9.01 26.60
C THR A 41 -43.60 9.09 25.15
N SER A 42 -44.43 8.11 24.75
CA SER A 42 -45.10 8.15 23.45
C SER A 42 -46.01 9.38 23.33
N GLY A 43 -46.16 9.93 22.13
CA GLY A 43 -47.01 11.08 21.86
C GLY A 43 -46.31 12.44 22.01
N LEU A 44 -47.11 13.48 22.26
CA LEU A 44 -46.69 14.88 22.27
C LEU A 44 -46.12 15.36 23.61
N GLU A 45 -46.21 14.51 24.64
CA GLU A 45 -45.71 14.77 25.99
C GLU A 45 -44.18 14.77 26.07
N CYS A 46 -43.49 14.28 25.03
CA CYS A 46 -42.03 14.36 24.95
C CYS A 46 -41.52 15.80 24.94
N ASN A 47 -42.34 16.78 24.51
CA ASN A 47 -41.99 18.20 24.39
C ASN A 47 -40.66 18.45 23.65
N CYS A 48 -40.29 17.53 22.76
CA CYS A 48 -39.07 17.64 21.97
C CYS A 48 -39.33 18.46 20.70
N VAL A 49 -38.28 19.10 20.20
CA VAL A 49 -38.26 19.77 18.89
C VAL A 49 -37.22 19.13 17.98
N CYS A 50 -37.42 19.26 16.67
CA CYS A 50 -36.45 18.83 15.69
C CYS A 50 -35.23 19.76 15.71
N PRO A 51 -33.99 19.26 15.92
CA PRO A 51 -32.81 20.11 15.95
C PRO A 51 -32.47 20.74 14.58
N GLY A 52 -33.01 20.19 13.49
CA GLY A 52 -32.79 20.71 12.13
C GLY A 52 -33.75 21.83 11.72
N CYS A 53 -35.05 21.70 12.01
CA CYS A 53 -36.07 22.66 11.56
C CYS A 53 -36.85 23.34 12.70
N GLY A 54 -36.63 22.96 13.95
CA GLY A 54 -37.29 23.54 15.14
C GLY A 54 -38.75 23.13 15.34
N THR A 55 -39.35 22.35 14.43
CA THR A 55 -40.74 21.91 14.58
C THR A 55 -40.90 20.96 15.78
N ARG A 56 -42.04 21.06 16.48
CA ARG A 56 -42.41 20.14 17.54
C ARG A 56 -42.49 18.70 17.04
N LEU A 57 -41.96 17.77 17.83
CA LEU A 57 -41.96 16.35 17.52
C LEU A 57 -43.08 15.61 18.25
N VAL A 58 -43.51 14.50 17.65
CA VAL A 58 -44.36 13.47 18.25
C VAL A 58 -43.58 12.17 18.33
N ALA A 59 -43.46 11.59 19.53
CA ALA A 59 -42.81 10.30 19.73
C ALA A 59 -43.75 9.17 19.28
N ARG A 60 -43.40 8.47 18.19
CA ARG A 60 -44.18 7.35 17.67
C ARG A 60 -43.53 6.05 18.12
N LYS A 61 -44.24 5.32 18.99
CA LYS A 61 -43.82 4.02 19.52
C LYS A 61 -44.88 2.97 19.21
N GLY A 62 -44.46 1.79 18.74
CA GLY A 62 -45.38 0.72 18.41
C GLY A 62 -44.66 -0.53 17.91
N ASN A 63 -45.42 -1.62 17.77
CA ASN A 63 -44.87 -2.95 17.48
C ASN A 63 -44.72 -3.25 15.98
N LYS A 64 -45.12 -2.32 15.10
CA LYS A 64 -45.13 -2.50 13.64
C LYS A 64 -44.08 -1.69 12.90
N GLN A 65 -43.57 -0.63 13.52
CA GLN A 65 -42.58 0.28 12.96
C GLN A 65 -41.58 0.61 14.06
N ASP A 66 -40.33 0.83 13.67
CA ASP A 66 -39.30 1.26 14.61
C ASP A 66 -39.71 2.54 15.32
N HIS A 67 -39.30 2.65 16.59
CA HIS A 67 -39.55 3.84 17.36
C HIS A 67 -38.87 5.04 16.70
N HIS A 68 -39.64 6.08 16.39
CA HIS A 68 -39.11 7.30 15.78
C HIS A 68 -39.88 8.53 16.25
N PHE A 69 -39.27 9.69 16.09
CA PHE A 69 -39.94 10.98 16.13
C PHE A 69 -40.48 11.33 14.74
N GLY A 70 -41.73 11.80 14.70
CA GLY A 70 -42.31 12.46 13.54
C GLY A 70 -42.55 13.94 13.82
N HIS A 71 -42.66 14.77 12.79
CA HIS A 71 -43.01 16.18 12.95
C HIS A 71 -44.52 16.32 13.24
N HIS A 72 -44.89 17.13 14.24
CA HIS A 72 -46.28 17.37 14.59
C HIS A 72 -46.88 18.48 13.72
N GLY A 73 -48.09 18.26 13.19
CA GLY A 73 -48.85 19.27 12.45
C GLY A 73 -48.36 19.54 11.02
N VAL A 74 -47.49 18.70 10.49
CA VAL A 74 -47.06 18.75 9.08
C VAL A 74 -47.86 17.69 8.31
N GLU A 75 -48.85 18.14 7.53
CA GLU A 75 -49.78 17.24 6.79
C GLU A 75 -49.15 16.58 5.56
N ASP A 76 -48.03 17.10 5.08
CA ASP A 76 -47.29 16.48 3.97
C ASP A 76 -46.06 15.77 4.50
N GLY A 77 -45.95 14.47 4.23
CA GLY A 77 -44.77 13.64 4.52
C GLY A 77 -43.51 14.05 3.76
N ARG A 78 -43.18 15.34 3.71
CA ARG A 78 -41.90 15.86 3.25
C ARG A 78 -40.87 15.59 4.33
N PRO A 79 -39.93 14.66 4.10
CA PRO A 79 -38.97 14.33 5.13
C PRO A 79 -38.08 15.53 5.46
N CYS A 80 -37.93 15.83 6.76
CA CYS A 80 -36.93 16.78 7.22
C CYS A 80 -35.53 16.30 6.80
N GLN A 81 -34.98 16.94 5.76
CA GLN A 81 -33.74 16.52 5.13
C GLN A 81 -32.51 16.71 6.04
N THR A 82 -32.53 17.73 6.90
CA THR A 82 -31.39 18.11 7.74
C THR A 82 -31.48 17.61 9.18
N GLY A 83 -32.68 17.19 9.62
CA GLY A 83 -32.97 16.84 11.01
C GLY A 83 -32.11 15.70 11.56
N PRO A 84 -32.09 14.51 10.91
CA PRO A 84 -31.35 13.36 11.42
C PRO A 84 -29.85 13.61 11.58
N GLU A 85 -29.25 14.28 10.60
CA GLU A 85 -27.81 14.55 10.58
C GLU A 85 -27.42 15.57 11.64
N THR A 86 -28.20 16.65 11.75
CA THR A 86 -28.03 17.68 12.80
C THR A 86 -28.20 17.07 14.18
N ALA A 87 -29.16 16.15 14.35
CA ALA A 87 -29.41 15.51 15.63
C ALA A 87 -28.25 14.60 16.07
N LEU A 88 -27.71 13.78 15.16
CA LEU A 88 -26.56 12.94 15.45
C LEU A 88 -25.32 13.79 15.77
N HIS A 89 -25.11 14.87 15.02
CA HIS A 89 -23.99 15.79 15.24
C HIS A 89 -24.04 16.48 16.61
N LYS A 90 -25.22 17.00 16.99
CA LYS A 90 -25.44 17.58 18.33
C LYS A 90 -25.26 16.53 19.43
N PHE A 91 -25.80 15.32 19.25
CA PHE A 91 -25.66 14.25 20.21
C PHE A 91 -24.18 13.85 20.42
N ALA A 92 -23.41 13.71 19.35
CA ALA A 92 -21.98 13.39 19.43
C ALA A 92 -21.17 14.43 20.20
N LYS A 93 -21.44 15.72 19.94
CA LYS A 93 -20.86 16.85 20.70
C LYS A 93 -21.19 16.76 22.19
N GLU A 94 -22.46 16.56 22.53
CA GLU A 94 -22.91 16.44 23.92
C GLU A 94 -22.27 15.25 24.65
N VAL A 95 -22.23 14.08 24.01
CA VAL A 95 -21.63 12.87 24.57
C VAL A 95 -20.16 13.10 24.90
N LEU A 96 -19.38 13.65 23.97
CA LEU A 96 -17.97 13.94 24.22
C LEU A 96 -17.78 14.98 25.33
N ALA A 97 -18.60 16.04 25.35
CA ALA A 97 -18.52 17.07 26.38
C ALA A 97 -18.87 16.56 27.78
N ARG A 98 -19.80 15.59 27.87
CA ARG A 98 -20.21 14.97 29.13
C ARG A 98 -19.23 13.92 29.62
N ARG A 99 -18.74 13.07 28.71
CA ARG A 99 -17.89 11.91 29.06
C ARG A 99 -16.43 12.29 29.24
N LEU A 100 -15.96 13.32 28.52
CA LEU A 100 -14.56 13.78 28.54
C LEU A 100 -13.57 12.63 28.32
N GLU A 101 -13.96 11.66 27.50
CA GLU A 101 -13.18 10.47 27.19
C GLU A 101 -13.29 10.15 25.70
N LEU A 102 -12.22 9.66 25.09
CA LEU A 102 -12.21 9.30 23.67
C LEU A 102 -11.08 8.32 23.36
N GLU A 103 -11.37 7.29 22.56
CA GLU A 103 -10.34 6.45 21.94
C GLU A 103 -9.63 7.25 20.84
N LEU A 104 -8.30 7.40 20.91
CA LEU A 104 -7.55 8.10 19.87
C LEU A 104 -6.90 7.11 18.89
N PRO A 105 -6.88 7.42 17.58
CA PRO A 105 -6.24 6.54 16.61
C PRO A 105 -4.72 6.47 16.85
N PRO A 106 -4.09 5.32 16.54
CA PRO A 106 -2.65 5.20 16.59
C PRO A 106 -1.98 6.19 15.63
N LEU A 107 -0.89 6.80 16.08
CA LEU A 107 -0.04 7.66 15.26
C LEU A 107 1.11 6.84 14.70
N VAL A 108 0.92 6.29 13.51
CA VAL A 108 1.87 5.41 12.83
C VAL A 108 2.25 6.00 11.49
N ILE A 109 3.53 5.94 11.13
CA ILE A 109 4.05 6.39 9.84
C ILE A 109 4.82 5.24 9.18
N GLY A 110 4.51 4.96 7.92
CA GLY A 110 5.18 3.92 7.13
C GLY A 110 4.72 2.50 7.46
N GLU A 111 5.26 1.54 6.72
CA GLU A 111 4.90 0.12 6.80
C GLU A 111 6.13 -0.78 6.93
N GLY A 112 5.91 -2.01 7.40
CA GLY A 112 6.96 -3.02 7.55
C GLY A 112 8.15 -2.55 8.39
N HIS A 113 9.36 -2.75 7.86
CA HIS A 113 10.62 -2.35 8.51
C HIS A 113 10.84 -0.83 8.62
N SER A 114 9.97 -0.03 7.98
CA SER A 114 10.00 1.44 8.02
C SER A 114 8.95 2.03 8.96
N ARG A 115 8.18 1.17 9.65
CA ARG A 115 7.10 1.56 10.55
C ARG A 115 7.66 2.30 11.76
N TRP A 116 7.23 3.55 11.91
CA TRP A 116 7.44 4.36 13.11
C TRP A 116 6.12 4.49 13.86
N VAL A 117 6.16 4.34 15.18
CA VAL A 117 4.99 4.49 16.05
C VAL A 117 5.27 5.64 17.02
N GLY A 118 4.54 6.74 16.86
CA GLY A 118 4.62 7.89 17.76
C GLY A 118 3.72 7.77 18.96
N TYR A 119 2.58 7.12 18.76
CA TYR A 119 1.56 6.90 19.78
C TYR A 119 0.78 5.65 19.38
N PRO A 120 0.61 4.66 20.26
CA PRO A 120 0.01 3.37 19.90
C PRO A 120 -1.51 3.38 19.75
N GLY A 121 -2.20 4.50 20.01
CA GLY A 121 -3.66 4.51 20.16
C GLY A 121 -4.07 4.23 21.60
N GLY A 122 -5.37 4.31 21.89
CA GLY A 122 -5.93 4.04 23.21
C GLY A 122 -6.84 5.12 23.75
N THR A 123 -7.41 4.84 24.92
CA THR A 123 -8.44 5.65 25.55
C THR A 123 -7.86 6.82 26.34
N TYR A 124 -8.36 8.03 26.09
CA TYR A 124 -7.83 9.26 26.65
C TYR A 124 -8.91 10.03 27.40
N HIS A 125 -8.53 10.55 28.58
CA HIS A 125 -9.39 11.37 29.42
C HIS A 125 -8.98 12.85 29.35
N PHE A 126 -9.96 13.72 29.24
CA PHE A 126 -9.83 15.17 29.11
C PHE A 126 -10.31 15.87 30.38
N ASP A 127 -9.84 17.10 30.58
CA ASP A 127 -10.20 17.91 31.74
C ASP A 127 -11.41 18.80 31.45
N ALA A 128 -11.64 19.14 30.17
CA ALA A 128 -12.74 19.96 29.72
C ALA A 128 -13.02 19.78 28.22
N ALA A 129 -14.21 20.15 27.79
CA ALA A 129 -14.62 20.25 26.39
C ALA A 129 -15.32 21.60 26.16
N LEU A 130 -15.01 22.23 25.03
CA LEU A 130 -15.63 23.47 24.57
C LEU A 130 -16.35 23.17 23.25
N LEU A 131 -17.67 23.32 23.25
CA LEU A 131 -18.50 23.11 22.06
C LEU A 131 -18.50 24.37 21.20
N GLU A 132 -18.40 24.19 19.88
CA GLU A 132 -18.58 25.23 18.86
C GLU A 132 -17.82 26.54 19.14
N SER A 133 -16.67 26.42 19.81
CA SER A 133 -15.87 27.56 20.25
C SER A 133 -14.85 27.94 19.19
N LYS A 134 -14.80 29.23 18.86
CA LYS A 134 -13.87 29.73 17.84
C LYS A 134 -12.43 29.57 18.31
N LEU A 135 -11.61 28.90 17.49
CA LEU A 135 -10.16 28.79 17.67
C LEU A 135 -9.46 29.37 16.44
N GLY A 136 -8.91 30.57 16.57
CA GLY A 136 -8.33 31.29 15.45
C GLY A 136 -9.34 31.53 14.33
N ALA A 137 -9.11 30.90 13.17
CA ALA A 137 -9.91 31.07 11.96
C ALA A 137 -10.90 29.92 11.67
N ILE A 138 -11.10 29.00 12.63
CA ILE A 138 -12.03 27.87 12.49
C ILE A 138 -12.94 27.78 13.71
N VAL A 139 -14.05 27.08 13.53
CA VAL A 139 -14.92 26.61 14.60
C VAL A 139 -14.92 25.08 14.51
N PRO A 140 -14.19 24.39 15.38
CA PRO A 140 -14.26 22.94 15.50
C PRO A 140 -15.58 22.53 16.16
N ASP A 141 -16.01 21.29 15.92
CA ASP A 141 -17.20 20.76 16.60
C ASP A 141 -17.00 20.71 18.11
N VAL A 142 -15.86 20.18 18.55
CA VAL A 142 -15.45 20.14 19.96
C VAL A 142 -13.95 20.42 20.08
N ILE A 143 -13.59 21.25 21.06
CA ILE A 143 -12.22 21.40 21.52
C ILE A 143 -12.11 20.73 22.88
N VAL A 144 -11.42 19.60 22.96
CA VAL A 144 -11.12 18.94 24.23
C VAL A 144 -9.74 19.36 24.73
N ARG A 145 -9.61 19.53 26.05
CA ARG A 145 -8.39 20.02 26.69
C ARG A 145 -7.83 19.00 27.68
N LYS A 146 -6.50 18.81 27.66
CA LYS A 146 -5.75 18.07 28.69
C LYS A 146 -4.53 18.89 29.09
N GLY A 147 -4.53 19.43 30.31
CA GLY A 147 -3.55 20.41 30.75
C GLY A 147 -3.60 21.68 29.88
N ASP A 148 -2.47 22.04 29.28
CA ASP A 148 -2.31 23.17 28.35
C ASP A 148 -2.55 22.79 26.87
N ARG A 149 -2.84 21.51 26.59
CA ARG A 149 -2.96 20.99 25.23
C ARG A 149 -4.41 20.92 24.78
N HIS A 150 -4.63 21.33 23.53
CA HIS A 150 -5.91 21.18 22.84
C HIS A 150 -5.86 20.03 21.83
N LEU A 151 -6.97 19.33 21.69
CA LEU A 151 -7.28 18.44 20.59
C LEU A 151 -8.61 18.88 19.99
N LEU A 152 -8.61 19.08 18.68
CA LEU A 152 -9.82 19.38 17.93
C LEU A 152 -10.47 18.07 17.51
N VAL A 153 -11.77 17.96 17.70
CA VAL A 153 -12.55 16.79 17.29
C VAL A 153 -13.63 17.27 16.34
N GLU A 154 -13.68 16.63 15.17
CA GLU A 154 -14.66 16.86 14.12
C GLU A 154 -15.47 15.57 13.93
N PHE A 155 -16.79 15.71 13.77
CA PHE A 155 -17.68 14.59 13.54
C PHE A 155 -18.19 14.59 12.10
N LEU A 156 -17.80 13.58 11.33
CA LEU A 156 -18.28 13.35 9.97
C LEU A 156 -19.62 12.63 10.03
N VAL A 157 -20.70 13.34 9.65
CA VAL A 157 -22.03 12.75 9.44
C VAL A 157 -22.38 12.70 7.96
N THR A 158 -22.16 13.80 7.24
CA THR A 158 -22.40 13.90 5.78
C THR A 158 -21.19 14.36 4.98
N HIS A 159 -20.48 15.35 5.51
CA HIS A 159 -19.38 15.98 4.82
C HIS A 159 -18.14 15.87 5.66
N ALA A 160 -17.10 15.29 5.06
CA ALA A 160 -15.79 15.26 5.68
C ALA A 160 -15.25 16.69 5.78
N CYS A 161 -14.31 16.90 6.70
CA CYS A 161 -13.56 18.13 6.79
C CYS A 161 -12.91 18.43 5.44
N ASP A 162 -13.21 19.61 4.91
CA ASP A 162 -12.64 20.04 3.64
C ASP A 162 -11.14 20.35 3.78
N GLU A 163 -10.46 20.37 2.63
CA GLU A 163 -9.02 20.64 2.57
C GLU A 163 -8.67 22.03 3.14
N ALA A 164 -9.57 23.01 3.02
CA ALA A 164 -9.33 24.36 3.52
C ALA A 164 -9.32 24.42 5.06
N LYS A 165 -10.22 23.70 5.73
CA LYS A 165 -10.27 23.55 7.19
C LYS A 165 -9.06 22.77 7.68
N ILE A 166 -8.72 21.66 7.02
CA ILE A 166 -7.52 20.86 7.35
C ILE A 166 -6.25 21.71 7.22
N ALA A 167 -6.12 22.52 6.16
CA ALA A 167 -4.99 23.41 5.97
C ALA A 167 -4.88 24.46 7.08
N ARG A 168 -6.01 25.06 7.52
CA ARG A 168 -6.05 26.00 8.65
C ARG A 168 -5.64 25.33 9.97
N ILE A 169 -6.11 24.11 10.22
CA ILE A 169 -5.70 23.30 11.39
C ILE A 169 -4.18 23.08 11.36
N GLY A 170 -3.63 22.66 10.22
CA GLY A 170 -2.20 22.43 10.05
C GLY A 170 -1.35 23.70 10.24
N ALA A 171 -1.85 24.86 9.79
CA ALA A 171 -1.19 26.15 9.97
C ALA A 171 -1.12 26.60 11.44
N MET A 172 -2.14 26.28 12.25
CA MET A 172 -2.14 26.55 13.69
C MET A 172 -1.32 25.51 14.49
N ASP A 173 -0.90 24.42 13.85
CA ASP A 173 -0.19 23.30 14.47
C ASP A 173 -0.91 22.72 15.70
N VAL A 174 -2.23 22.58 15.62
CA VAL A 174 -3.06 22.00 16.69
C VAL A 174 -3.51 20.60 16.29
N ALA A 175 -3.35 19.62 17.17
CA ALA A 175 -3.78 18.25 16.91
C ALA A 175 -5.29 18.19 16.65
N ALA A 176 -5.69 17.45 15.62
CA ALA A 176 -7.07 17.31 15.23
C ALA A 176 -7.37 15.90 14.72
N ILE A 177 -8.54 15.38 15.08
CA ILE A 177 -9.07 14.12 14.56
C ILE A 177 -10.44 14.33 13.96
N GLU A 178 -10.79 13.45 13.03
CA GLU A 178 -12.14 13.29 12.51
C GLU A 178 -12.65 11.90 12.90
N ILE A 179 -13.88 11.86 13.41
CA ILE A 179 -14.61 10.63 13.75
C ILE A 179 -15.75 10.48 12.75
N ASP A 180 -15.78 9.35 12.05
CA ASP A 180 -16.75 9.05 11.00
C ASP A 180 -17.97 8.32 11.56
N LEU A 181 -19.08 9.05 11.66
CA LEU A 181 -20.39 8.56 12.08
C LEU A 181 -21.33 8.31 10.88
N SER A 182 -20.90 8.60 9.65
CA SER A 182 -21.74 8.56 8.45
C SER A 182 -22.23 7.16 8.08
N GLY A 183 -21.48 6.14 8.51
CA GLY A 183 -21.78 4.72 8.31
C GLY A 183 -22.68 4.10 9.38
N LEU A 184 -23.09 4.83 10.43
CA LEU A 184 -23.89 4.25 11.50
C LEU A 184 -25.34 3.95 11.05
N PRO A 185 -25.91 2.78 11.41
CA PRO A 185 -27.32 2.49 11.20
C PRO A 185 -28.22 3.48 11.96
N ARG A 186 -29.43 3.73 11.44
CA ARG A 186 -30.40 4.67 12.05
C ARG A 186 -31.00 4.17 13.35
N ASP A 187 -31.24 2.88 13.42
CA ASP A 187 -31.87 2.15 14.52
C ASP A 187 -30.87 1.77 15.62
N THR A 188 -29.62 2.25 15.51
CA THR A 188 -28.59 2.05 16.52
C THR A 188 -29.08 2.54 17.88
N SER A 189 -28.94 1.71 18.90
CA SER A 189 -29.37 2.07 20.25
C SER A 189 -28.56 3.25 20.78
N ARG A 190 -29.10 3.99 21.76
CA ARG A 190 -28.36 5.08 22.40
C ARG A 190 -27.01 4.62 22.94
N ALA A 191 -26.97 3.45 23.59
CA ALA A 191 -25.73 2.92 24.18
C ALA A 191 -24.69 2.60 23.10
N ASP A 192 -25.11 1.98 21.99
CA ASP A 192 -24.22 1.66 20.88
C ASP A 192 -23.76 2.93 20.14
N LEU A 193 -24.60 3.96 20.05
CA LEU A 193 -24.20 5.27 19.52
C LEU A 193 -23.16 5.95 20.41
N GLU A 194 -23.37 5.97 21.73
CA GLU A 194 -22.37 6.50 22.67
C GLU A 194 -21.04 5.74 22.53
N GLU A 195 -21.07 4.41 22.46
CA GLU A 195 -19.87 3.60 22.26
C GLU A 195 -19.21 3.83 20.89
N ALA A 196 -20.00 4.05 19.83
CA ALA A 196 -19.48 4.41 18.52
C ALA A 196 -18.72 5.74 18.56
N ILE A 197 -19.36 6.78 19.11
CA ILE A 197 -18.77 8.11 19.26
C ILE A 197 -17.46 8.05 20.05
N LEU A 198 -17.47 7.35 21.19
CA LEU A 198 -16.34 7.32 22.11
C LEU A 198 -15.22 6.38 21.63
N THR A 199 -15.54 5.25 21.01
CA THR A 199 -14.59 4.12 20.90
C THR A 199 -14.53 3.46 19.53
N THR A 200 -15.67 3.06 18.95
CA THR A 200 -15.65 2.09 17.84
C THR A 200 -15.76 2.69 16.44
N ALA A 201 -16.32 3.90 16.30
CA ALA A 201 -16.43 4.56 14.99
C ALA A 201 -15.03 4.82 14.38
N PRO A 202 -14.88 4.68 13.05
CA PRO A 202 -13.62 4.98 12.36
C PRO A 202 -13.14 6.39 12.69
N ARG A 203 -11.83 6.53 12.94
CA ARG A 203 -11.23 7.80 13.36
C ARG A 203 -9.85 7.95 12.77
N LYS A 204 -9.52 9.17 12.34
CA LYS A 204 -8.24 9.49 11.70
C LYS A 204 -7.70 10.82 12.19
N TRP A 205 -6.38 10.96 12.19
CA TRP A 205 -5.72 12.24 12.38
C TRP A 205 -5.93 13.12 11.14
N LEU A 206 -6.50 14.31 11.33
CA LEU A 206 -6.50 15.37 10.31
C LEU A 206 -5.16 16.11 10.32
N HIS A 207 -4.63 16.35 11.53
CA HIS A 207 -3.31 16.91 11.76
C HIS A 207 -2.80 16.45 13.12
N ASN A 208 -1.49 16.25 13.24
CA ASN A 208 -0.86 16.05 14.54
C ASN A 208 0.56 16.64 14.48
N PRO A 209 0.92 17.58 15.37
CA PRO A 209 2.26 18.19 15.37
C PRO A 209 3.40 17.18 15.40
N LYS A 210 3.18 16.01 16.03
CA LYS A 210 4.15 14.93 16.09
C LYS A 210 4.40 14.25 14.73
N LEU A 211 3.50 14.37 13.76
CA LEU A 211 3.69 13.79 12.41
C LEU A 211 4.87 14.42 11.68
N ARG A 212 5.01 15.75 11.75
CA ARG A 212 6.10 16.46 11.07
C ARG A 212 7.47 16.06 11.62
N ALA A 213 7.63 16.07 12.94
CA ALA A 213 8.87 15.66 13.59
C ALA A 213 9.23 14.20 13.27
N ALA A 214 8.23 13.32 13.23
CA ALA A 214 8.41 11.92 12.91
C ALA A 214 8.79 11.67 11.45
N GLN A 215 8.20 12.40 10.50
CA GLN A 215 8.58 12.36 9.09
C GLN A 215 10.03 12.77 8.91
N ALA A 216 10.44 13.89 9.51
CA ALA A 216 11.80 14.39 9.44
C ALA A 216 12.83 13.40 10.02
N GLU A 217 12.54 12.81 11.19
CA GLU A 217 13.41 11.79 11.80
C GLU A 217 13.50 10.53 10.94
N ARG A 218 12.39 10.09 10.33
CA ARG A 218 12.38 8.92 9.43
C ARG A 218 13.22 9.17 8.18
N GLU A 219 13.06 10.34 7.54
CA GLU A 219 13.85 10.73 6.38
C GLU A 219 15.34 10.83 6.72
N LYS A 220 15.67 11.35 7.89
CA LYS A 220 17.05 11.38 8.40
C LYS A 220 17.61 9.95 8.50
N ARG A 221 16.91 9.03 9.16
CA ARG A 221 17.35 7.62 9.28
C ARG A 221 17.49 6.91 7.93
N CYS A 222 16.57 7.16 6.99
CA CYS A 222 16.65 6.60 5.64
C CYS A 222 17.91 7.10 4.93
N ARG A 223 18.18 8.42 4.97
CA ARG A 223 19.38 9.02 4.40
C ARG A 223 20.66 8.46 5.04
N GLU A 224 20.70 8.34 6.35
CA GLU A 224 21.85 7.78 7.07
C GLU A 224 22.11 6.32 6.66
N ARG A 225 21.07 5.48 6.60
CA ARG A 225 21.18 4.09 6.15
C ARG A 225 21.67 4.01 4.70
N ASP A 226 21.07 4.79 3.81
CA ASP A 226 21.40 4.78 2.38
C ASP A 226 22.84 5.29 2.16
N GLN A 227 23.29 6.27 2.96
CA GLN A 227 24.68 6.74 2.98
C GLN A 227 25.66 5.66 3.44
N VAL A 228 25.34 4.93 4.51
CA VAL A 228 26.15 3.80 4.99
C VAL A 228 26.25 2.71 3.90
N LEU A 229 25.14 2.35 3.27
CA LEU A 229 25.13 1.39 2.16
C LEU A 229 25.94 1.87 0.97
N ALA A 230 25.82 3.14 0.57
CA ALA A 230 26.59 3.71 -0.52
C ALA A 230 28.11 3.69 -0.24
N GLN A 231 28.51 4.02 0.99
CA GLN A 231 29.91 3.95 1.42
C GLN A 231 30.45 2.51 1.39
N ALA A 232 29.67 1.53 1.87
CA ALA A 232 30.03 0.12 1.84
C ALA A 232 30.08 -0.45 0.40
N ALA A 233 29.20 0.01 -0.48
CA ALA A 233 29.12 -0.42 -1.88
C ALA A 233 30.24 0.16 -2.76
N ALA A 234 30.77 1.34 -2.44
CA ALA A 234 31.80 2.00 -3.23
C ALA A 234 33.05 1.13 -3.55
N PRO A 235 33.70 0.45 -2.58
CA PRO A 235 34.82 -0.45 -2.87
C PRO A 235 34.40 -1.69 -3.68
N LEU A 236 33.19 -2.22 -3.44
CA LEU A 236 32.66 -3.36 -4.21
C LEU A 236 32.44 -2.97 -5.67
N ARG A 237 31.89 -1.78 -5.92
CA ARG A 237 31.68 -1.23 -7.26
C ARG A 237 33.00 -1.02 -8.00
N ARG A 238 33.99 -0.38 -7.38
CA ARG A 238 35.33 -0.22 -8.00
C ARG A 238 35.93 -1.56 -8.40
N ALA A 239 35.85 -2.54 -7.50
CA ALA A 239 36.32 -3.89 -7.79
C ALA A 239 35.54 -4.59 -8.90
N TYR A 240 34.22 -4.37 -8.98
CA TYR A 240 33.39 -4.96 -10.01
C TYR A 240 33.71 -4.37 -11.38
N VAL A 241 33.86 -3.05 -11.49
CA VAL A 241 34.27 -2.37 -12.72
C VAL A 241 35.63 -2.86 -13.19
N ALA A 242 36.60 -2.99 -12.28
CA ALA A 242 37.91 -3.56 -12.59
C ALA A 242 37.80 -5.01 -13.08
N ALA A 243 36.97 -5.85 -12.44
CA ALA A 243 36.72 -7.22 -12.88
C ALA A 243 36.09 -7.29 -14.27
N CYS A 244 35.16 -6.39 -14.60
CA CYS A 244 34.58 -6.29 -15.95
C CYS A 244 35.63 -5.91 -17.00
N ALA A 245 36.53 -4.98 -16.69
CA ALA A 245 37.62 -4.62 -17.59
C ALA A 245 38.60 -5.80 -17.78
N GLU A 246 38.94 -6.49 -16.70
CA GLU A 246 39.82 -7.67 -16.69
C GLU A 246 39.28 -8.75 -17.64
N ILE A 247 38.02 -9.19 -17.45
CA ILE A 247 37.44 -10.27 -18.26
C ILE A 247 37.24 -9.89 -19.74
N ARG A 248 37.05 -8.61 -20.07
CA ARG A 248 36.96 -8.15 -21.46
C ARG A 248 38.29 -8.27 -22.20
N SER A 249 39.40 -8.19 -21.47
CA SER A 249 40.74 -8.37 -22.03
C SER A 249 41.21 -9.82 -22.08
N MET A 250 40.50 -10.74 -21.42
CA MET A 250 40.87 -12.16 -21.37
C MET A 250 40.60 -12.86 -22.70
N ARG A 251 41.50 -13.78 -23.05
CA ARG A 251 41.28 -14.72 -24.15
C ARG A 251 40.38 -15.86 -23.67
N THR A 252 39.58 -16.40 -24.60
CA THR A 252 38.84 -17.65 -24.38
C THR A 252 39.82 -18.76 -24.02
N SER A 253 39.54 -19.47 -22.95
CA SER A 253 40.39 -20.55 -22.44
C SER A 253 39.66 -21.90 -22.35
N CYS A 254 38.33 -21.88 -22.42
CA CYS A 254 37.51 -23.07 -22.23
C CYS A 254 37.39 -23.89 -23.53
N PRO A 255 37.76 -25.19 -23.53
CA PRO A 255 37.57 -26.07 -24.70
C PRO A 255 36.10 -26.29 -25.09
N ALA A 256 35.15 -25.93 -24.24
CA ALA A 256 33.74 -25.95 -24.58
C ALA A 256 33.40 -24.96 -25.70
N TYR A 257 34.17 -23.87 -25.83
CA TYR A 257 33.98 -22.89 -26.89
C TYR A 257 34.17 -23.51 -28.27
N ASP A 258 35.19 -24.33 -28.48
CA ASP A 258 35.44 -24.99 -29.77
C ASP A 258 34.28 -25.92 -30.16
N ARG A 259 33.64 -26.58 -29.19
CA ARG A 259 32.43 -27.38 -29.43
C ARG A 259 31.24 -26.54 -29.86
N ILE A 260 31.09 -25.33 -29.33
CA ILE A 260 30.05 -24.38 -29.75
C ILE A 260 30.32 -23.87 -31.15
N VAL A 261 31.58 -23.55 -31.48
CA VAL A 261 32.00 -23.13 -32.83
C VAL A 261 31.75 -24.25 -33.84
N GLY A 262 32.11 -25.50 -33.52
CA GLY A 262 31.87 -26.66 -34.37
C GLY A 262 30.38 -26.96 -34.64
N ARG A 263 29.48 -26.36 -33.84
CA ARG A 263 28.01 -26.42 -34.01
C ARG A 263 27.44 -25.18 -34.70
N HIS A 264 28.29 -24.29 -35.22
CA HIS A 264 27.92 -23.00 -35.82
C HIS A 264 27.16 -22.05 -34.88
N LEU A 265 27.40 -22.16 -33.56
CA LEU A 265 26.69 -21.38 -32.53
C LEU A 265 27.59 -20.36 -31.82
N ALA A 266 28.66 -19.91 -32.47
CA ALA A 266 29.58 -18.93 -31.89
C ALA A 266 28.89 -17.62 -31.46
N TYR A 267 27.78 -17.25 -32.12
CA TYR A 267 26.97 -16.07 -31.80
C TYR A 267 26.13 -16.22 -30.51
N ALA A 268 26.00 -17.44 -29.98
CA ALA A 268 25.25 -17.74 -28.75
C ALA A 268 26.08 -17.53 -27.46
N VAL A 269 27.37 -17.23 -27.61
CA VAL A 269 28.32 -17.10 -26.48
C VAL A 269 29.15 -15.82 -26.63
N GLY A 270 29.70 -15.33 -25.53
CA GLY A 270 30.34 -14.01 -25.49
C GLY A 270 29.36 -12.83 -25.37
N ILE A 271 28.10 -13.10 -25.04
CA ILE A 271 27.06 -12.07 -24.87
C ILE A 271 27.30 -11.38 -23.51
N GLU A 272 27.49 -10.07 -23.51
CA GLU A 272 27.57 -9.31 -22.25
C GLU A 272 26.18 -9.13 -21.64
N VAL A 273 26.08 -9.41 -20.35
CA VAL A 273 24.86 -9.28 -19.53
C VAL A 273 25.22 -8.63 -18.19
N PRO A 274 24.28 -7.99 -17.49
CA PRO A 274 24.54 -7.52 -16.13
C PRO A 274 25.10 -8.64 -15.26
N GLY A 275 26.16 -8.34 -14.50
CA GLY A 275 26.80 -9.35 -13.64
C GLY A 275 27.99 -10.11 -14.25
N ILE A 276 28.46 -9.81 -15.48
CA ILE A 276 29.64 -10.51 -16.05
C ILE A 276 30.89 -10.43 -15.16
N GLY A 277 31.14 -9.32 -14.48
CA GLY A 277 32.27 -9.14 -13.55
C GLY A 277 32.22 -10.04 -12.30
N CYS A 278 31.12 -10.77 -12.08
CA CYS A 278 31.01 -11.76 -11.01
C CYS A 278 31.88 -13.00 -11.27
N PHE A 279 32.25 -13.26 -12.52
CA PHE A 279 33.01 -14.44 -12.92
C PHE A 279 34.52 -14.14 -13.05
N THR A 280 35.36 -15.17 -12.92
CA THR A 280 36.81 -15.06 -13.11
C THR A 280 37.25 -15.36 -14.56
N VAL A 281 36.30 -15.68 -15.44
CA VAL A 281 36.53 -16.06 -16.84
C VAL A 281 35.65 -15.20 -17.75
N PRO A 282 36.02 -14.99 -19.03
CA PRO A 282 35.21 -14.19 -19.95
C PRO A 282 33.84 -14.82 -20.22
N PRO A 283 32.84 -14.03 -20.67
CA PRO A 283 31.50 -14.53 -20.97
C PRO A 283 31.48 -15.74 -21.91
N ARG A 284 32.39 -15.76 -22.89
CA ARG A 284 32.54 -16.88 -23.83
C ARG A 284 32.77 -18.22 -23.12
N ASP A 285 33.57 -18.26 -22.05
CA ASP A 285 33.99 -19.51 -21.41
C ASP A 285 32.84 -20.13 -20.60
N TRP A 286 32.22 -19.36 -19.70
CA TRP A 286 31.16 -19.90 -18.85
C TRP A 286 29.86 -20.13 -19.64
N GLN A 287 29.55 -19.30 -20.64
CA GLN A 287 28.38 -19.51 -21.51
C GLN A 287 28.56 -20.75 -22.39
N ALA A 288 29.74 -20.93 -22.99
CA ALA A 288 30.03 -22.12 -23.79
C ALA A 288 29.99 -23.40 -22.95
N LEU A 289 30.51 -23.37 -21.72
CA LEU A 289 30.40 -24.52 -20.81
C LEU A 289 28.95 -24.93 -20.57
N ILE A 290 28.07 -23.98 -20.24
CA ILE A 290 26.66 -24.26 -19.94
C ILE A 290 25.96 -24.79 -21.19
N LEU A 291 26.12 -24.11 -22.33
CA LEU A 291 25.43 -24.47 -23.56
C LEU A 291 25.90 -25.80 -24.13
N ALA A 292 27.22 -26.04 -24.16
CA ALA A 292 27.79 -27.26 -24.70
C ALA A 292 27.33 -28.48 -23.91
N ASP A 293 27.33 -28.39 -22.57
CA ASP A 293 26.88 -29.50 -21.72
C ASP A 293 25.39 -29.81 -21.93
N ALA A 294 24.53 -28.79 -22.03
CA ALA A 294 23.12 -28.98 -22.31
C ALA A 294 22.89 -29.63 -23.69
N MET A 295 23.68 -29.26 -24.70
CA MET A 295 23.64 -29.86 -26.03
C MET A 295 24.15 -31.30 -26.04
N ASP A 296 25.22 -31.60 -25.30
CA ASP A 296 25.78 -32.95 -25.20
C ASP A 296 24.76 -33.91 -24.55
N ILE A 297 24.04 -33.43 -23.53
CA ILE A 297 22.91 -34.15 -22.91
C ILE A 297 21.78 -34.36 -23.91
N ALA A 298 21.38 -33.31 -24.65
CA ALA A 298 20.31 -33.40 -25.65
C ALA A 298 20.65 -34.39 -26.78
N ALA A 299 21.89 -34.36 -27.28
CA ALA A 299 22.39 -35.26 -28.31
C ALA A 299 22.42 -36.73 -27.84
N SER A 300 22.58 -36.96 -26.54
CA SER A 300 22.57 -38.29 -25.92
C SER A 300 21.16 -38.77 -25.55
N GLY A 301 20.09 -38.10 -26.02
CA GLY A 301 18.69 -38.46 -25.76
C GLY A 301 18.12 -37.91 -24.45
N GLY A 302 18.88 -37.10 -23.71
CA GLY A 302 18.40 -36.39 -22.52
C GLY A 302 17.63 -35.10 -22.85
N LYS A 303 17.08 -34.43 -21.82
CA LYS A 303 16.26 -33.22 -21.99
C LYS A 303 17.04 -31.92 -22.27
N GLY A 304 18.38 -31.91 -22.19
CA GLY A 304 19.18 -30.69 -22.39
C GLY A 304 18.77 -29.50 -21.52
N LEU A 305 18.41 -29.76 -20.26
CA LEU A 305 17.87 -28.75 -19.34
C LEU A 305 18.99 -27.87 -18.75
N ILE A 306 18.82 -26.56 -18.88
CA ILE A 306 19.61 -25.52 -18.23
C ILE A 306 18.78 -24.95 -17.08
N THR A 307 19.38 -24.90 -15.89
CA THR A 307 18.83 -24.17 -14.74
C THR A 307 19.88 -23.24 -14.17
N THR A 308 19.46 -22.10 -13.61
CA THR A 308 20.36 -21.17 -12.92
C THR A 308 21.16 -21.88 -11.83
N ALA A 309 20.49 -22.68 -10.99
CA ALA A 309 21.13 -23.46 -9.93
C ALA A 309 22.16 -24.48 -10.46
N GLY A 310 21.84 -25.18 -11.56
CA GLY A 310 22.74 -26.17 -12.18
C GLY A 310 23.97 -25.52 -12.81
N ALA A 311 23.77 -24.42 -13.54
CA ALA A 311 24.86 -23.61 -14.09
C ALA A 311 25.77 -23.06 -12.99
N MET A 312 25.20 -22.44 -11.96
CA MET A 312 25.97 -21.89 -10.83
C MET A 312 26.75 -22.96 -10.09
N ARG A 313 26.24 -24.19 -9.98
CA ARG A 313 26.99 -25.33 -9.42
C ARG A 313 28.26 -25.63 -10.24
N LYS A 314 28.14 -25.74 -11.56
CA LYS A 314 29.27 -26.01 -12.47
C LYS A 314 30.32 -24.90 -12.44
N ILE A 315 29.88 -23.65 -12.38
CA ILE A 315 30.75 -22.47 -12.26
C ILE A 315 31.52 -22.51 -10.93
N ARG A 316 30.83 -22.76 -9.81
CA ARG A 316 31.47 -22.86 -8.48
C ARG A 316 32.49 -23.99 -8.39
N GLN A 317 32.17 -25.18 -8.92
CA GLN A 317 33.08 -26.33 -8.94
C GLN A 317 34.39 -26.05 -9.69
N ARG A 318 34.38 -25.13 -10.65
CA ARG A 318 35.56 -24.72 -11.42
C ARG A 318 36.30 -23.52 -10.83
N GLY A 319 35.85 -23.00 -9.69
CA GLY A 319 36.42 -21.79 -9.10
C GLY A 319 36.15 -20.53 -9.91
N TRP A 320 35.18 -20.54 -10.82
CA TRP A 320 34.93 -19.43 -11.76
C TRP A 320 34.10 -18.28 -11.18
N LEU A 321 33.90 -18.27 -9.87
CA LEU A 321 33.06 -17.29 -9.17
C LEU A 321 33.93 -16.44 -8.24
N ARG A 322 33.88 -15.11 -8.41
CA ARG A 322 34.53 -14.19 -7.48
C ARG A 322 33.72 -14.14 -6.19
N ARG A 323 34.28 -14.69 -5.10
CA ARG A 323 33.64 -14.78 -3.77
C ARG A 323 33.04 -13.46 -3.29
N ARG A 324 33.69 -12.34 -3.61
CA ARG A 324 33.26 -10.99 -3.22
C ARG A 324 31.90 -10.55 -3.77
N PHE A 325 31.34 -11.24 -4.78
CA PHE A 325 30.06 -10.89 -5.39
C PHE A 325 28.99 -11.99 -5.21
N SER A 326 29.31 -13.10 -4.55
CA SER A 326 28.41 -14.27 -4.48
C SER A 326 27.41 -14.26 -3.33
N GLY A 327 27.60 -13.38 -2.33
CA GLY A 327 26.79 -13.33 -1.11
C GLY A 327 26.30 -11.93 -0.76
N LEU A 328 26.22 -11.03 -1.75
CA LEU A 328 25.68 -9.70 -1.54
C LEU A 328 24.17 -9.79 -1.32
N THR A 329 23.67 -8.94 -0.44
CA THR A 329 22.23 -8.68 -0.26
C THR A 329 21.68 -7.86 -1.43
N GLU A 330 20.37 -7.86 -1.61
CA GLU A 330 19.73 -7.01 -2.63
C GLU A 330 19.98 -5.52 -2.36
N ALA A 331 20.05 -5.10 -1.10
CA ALA A 331 20.36 -3.72 -0.73
C ALA A 331 21.78 -3.30 -1.19
N GLU A 332 22.77 -4.18 -1.02
CA GLU A 332 24.13 -3.96 -1.50
C GLU A 332 24.19 -3.98 -3.04
N ALA A 333 23.49 -4.92 -3.68
CA ALA A 333 23.40 -5.01 -5.13
C ALA A 333 22.77 -3.73 -5.74
N ALA A 334 21.66 -3.25 -5.15
CA ALA A 334 21.01 -2.00 -5.53
C ALA A 334 21.95 -0.80 -5.35
N ALA A 335 22.67 -0.73 -4.23
CA ALA A 335 23.64 0.34 -3.99
C ALA A 335 24.79 0.34 -5.01
N ILE A 336 25.25 -0.83 -5.46
CA ILE A 336 26.24 -0.94 -6.55
C ILE A 336 25.64 -0.39 -7.86
N ARG A 337 24.41 -0.76 -8.19
CA ARG A 337 23.71 -0.35 -9.43
C ARG A 337 23.31 1.12 -9.46
N ALA A 338 23.21 1.80 -8.33
CA ALA A 338 22.66 3.17 -8.21
C ALA A 338 23.27 4.18 -9.21
N ASP A 339 24.55 4.05 -9.53
CA ASP A 339 25.27 4.96 -10.45
C ASP A 339 25.36 4.40 -11.89
N GLY A 340 24.41 3.55 -12.29
CA GLY A 340 24.37 2.95 -13.63
C GLY A 340 25.35 1.80 -13.87
N THR A 341 25.99 1.28 -12.81
CA THR A 341 26.85 0.09 -12.93
C THR A 341 26.00 -1.12 -13.33
N SER A 342 26.36 -1.80 -14.41
CA SER A 342 25.67 -3.01 -14.93
C SER A 342 25.95 -4.26 -14.06
N PHE A 343 25.74 -4.15 -12.76
CA PHE A 343 25.88 -5.22 -11.79
C PHE A 343 24.57 -6.01 -11.68
N ASP A 344 24.68 -7.33 -11.55
CA ASP A 344 23.60 -8.19 -11.07
C ASP A 344 24.20 -9.42 -10.39
N HIS A 345 23.39 -10.16 -9.64
CA HIS A 345 23.82 -11.39 -9.00
C HIS A 345 24.24 -12.44 -10.04
N PRO A 346 25.20 -13.33 -9.71
CA PRO A 346 25.73 -14.31 -10.67
C PRO A 346 24.66 -15.22 -11.28
N ALA A 347 23.65 -15.60 -10.50
CA ALA A 347 22.54 -16.42 -10.99
C ALA A 347 21.68 -15.65 -12.00
N ASN A 348 21.42 -14.37 -11.74
CA ASN A 348 20.66 -13.48 -12.62
C ASN A 348 21.42 -13.22 -13.93
N ALA A 349 22.75 -13.12 -13.88
CA ALA A 349 23.57 -13.05 -15.09
C ALA A 349 23.37 -14.27 -16.00
N VAL A 350 23.32 -15.48 -15.42
CA VAL A 350 23.03 -16.72 -16.17
C VAL A 350 21.61 -16.69 -16.75
N ALA A 351 20.62 -16.28 -15.95
CA ALA A 351 19.23 -16.17 -16.40
C ALA A 351 19.08 -15.17 -17.55
N ALA A 352 19.72 -13.99 -17.45
CA ALA A 352 19.71 -12.95 -18.47
C ALA A 352 20.31 -13.44 -19.80
N TRP A 353 21.42 -14.19 -19.74
CA TRP A 353 22.01 -14.81 -20.92
C TRP A 353 21.09 -15.88 -21.51
N ALA A 354 20.55 -16.79 -20.70
CA ALA A 354 19.65 -17.85 -21.17
C ALA A 354 18.36 -17.28 -21.80
N THR A 355 17.83 -16.20 -21.23
CA THR A 355 16.69 -15.45 -21.77
C THR A 355 17.03 -14.81 -23.11
N THR A 356 18.25 -14.31 -23.27
CA THR A 356 18.74 -13.82 -24.57
C THR A 356 18.77 -14.95 -25.60
N LEU A 357 19.24 -16.14 -25.23
CA LEU A 357 19.22 -17.31 -26.12
C LEU A 357 17.80 -17.79 -26.46
N SER A 358 16.83 -17.59 -25.56
CA SER A 358 15.43 -17.83 -25.90
C SER A 358 14.89 -16.89 -26.95
N ARG A 359 15.26 -15.62 -26.91
CA ARG A 359 14.90 -14.66 -27.97
C ARG A 359 15.56 -15.00 -29.31
N LEU A 360 16.74 -15.63 -29.28
CA LEU A 360 17.43 -16.14 -30.46
C LEU A 360 16.91 -17.51 -30.95
N GLY A 361 15.90 -18.09 -30.29
CA GLY A 361 15.32 -19.38 -30.67
C GLY A 361 16.20 -20.61 -30.40
N ILE A 362 17.26 -20.46 -29.61
CA ILE A 362 18.19 -21.56 -29.26
C ILE A 362 17.67 -22.32 -28.04
N LEU A 363 17.06 -21.61 -27.09
CA LEU A 363 16.52 -22.19 -25.86
C LEU A 363 15.00 -21.93 -25.78
N LEU A 364 14.25 -22.86 -25.22
CA LEU A 364 12.86 -22.61 -24.82
C LEU A 364 12.72 -22.51 -23.30
N PRO A 365 11.92 -21.56 -22.79
CA PRO A 365 11.50 -21.57 -21.39
C PRO A 365 10.80 -22.89 -21.04
N ALA A 366 11.17 -23.47 -19.90
CA ALA A 366 10.70 -24.79 -19.47
C ALA A 366 9.96 -24.70 -18.12
N GLY A 367 8.81 -24.01 -18.15
CA GLY A 367 7.98 -23.76 -16.97
C GLY A 367 8.45 -22.53 -16.19
N ALA A 368 9.01 -22.74 -15.00
CA ALA A 368 9.45 -21.68 -14.08
C ALA A 368 10.50 -20.73 -14.70
N GLU A 369 10.58 -19.50 -14.20
CA GLU A 369 11.38 -18.37 -14.73
C GLU A 369 12.90 -18.64 -14.87
N ASP A 370 13.40 -19.72 -14.24
CA ASP A 370 14.82 -20.08 -14.13
C ASP A 370 15.22 -21.37 -14.85
N ARG A 371 14.41 -21.81 -15.82
CA ARG A 371 14.58 -23.10 -16.50
C ARG A 371 14.43 -22.98 -18.01
N TRP A 372 15.38 -23.55 -18.74
CA TRP A 372 15.39 -23.56 -20.19
C TRP A 372 15.78 -24.92 -20.75
N ILE A 373 15.24 -25.30 -21.90
CA ILE A 373 15.60 -26.52 -22.62
C ILE A 373 16.19 -26.11 -23.97
N VAL A 374 17.23 -26.81 -24.42
CA VAL A 374 17.77 -26.62 -25.77
C VAL A 374 16.67 -26.96 -26.80
N TRP A 375 16.30 -25.99 -27.62
CA TRP A 375 15.33 -26.20 -28.69
C TRP A 375 15.94 -27.07 -29.78
N GLN A 376 15.18 -28.02 -30.33
CA GLN A 376 15.69 -28.97 -31.31
C GLN A 376 16.01 -28.30 -32.65
N LEU A 377 17.23 -27.77 -32.78
CA LEU A 377 17.80 -27.33 -34.05
C LEU A 377 19.25 -27.80 -34.20
N THR A 378 19.42 -29.11 -34.40
CA THR A 378 20.50 -29.70 -35.23
C THR A 378 20.04 -30.99 -35.93
N ALA A 379 18.73 -31.21 -36.14
CA ALA A 379 18.24 -32.37 -36.90
C ALA A 379 18.31 -32.20 -38.43
N GLY A 380 18.53 -30.96 -38.93
CA GLY A 380 18.43 -30.63 -40.36
C GLY A 380 19.75 -30.44 -41.13
N GLN A 381 20.90 -30.28 -40.47
CA GLN A 381 22.16 -29.94 -41.18
C GLN A 381 23.21 -31.07 -41.25
N MET A 382 22.97 -32.23 -40.63
CA MET A 382 23.85 -33.42 -40.77
C MET A 382 23.30 -34.52 -41.68
N ARG A 383 22.15 -34.34 -42.35
CA ARG A 383 21.64 -35.29 -43.37
C ARG A 383 21.89 -34.89 -44.83
N GLY A 384 22.59 -33.78 -45.07
CA GLY A 384 22.77 -33.22 -46.42
C GLY A 384 24.11 -33.52 -47.13
N HIS A 385 25.03 -34.30 -46.55
CA HIS A 385 26.37 -34.52 -47.12
C HIS A 385 26.80 -36.00 -47.26
N GLN A 386 25.86 -36.94 -47.17
CA GLN A 386 26.16 -38.38 -47.36
C GLN A 386 25.37 -39.07 -48.50
N THR A 387 24.67 -38.33 -49.36
CA THR A 387 23.93 -38.89 -50.50
C THR A 387 24.31 -38.33 -51.87
N SER A 388 25.54 -37.81 -52.02
CA SER A 388 26.11 -37.50 -53.34
C SER A 388 27.54 -38.03 -53.46
N LYS A 389 27.67 -39.37 -53.47
CA LYS A 389 28.84 -40.13 -53.96
C LYS A 389 28.48 -41.63 -54.00
N ARG A 390 27.55 -41.96 -54.88
CA ARG A 390 27.42 -43.29 -55.53
C ARG A 390 26.83 -43.06 -56.92
N LEU A 391 27.69 -42.61 -57.82
CA LEU A 391 27.78 -43.08 -59.20
C LEU A 391 29.17 -43.72 -59.31
#